data_AF-A0A2N1YP28-F1
#
_entry.id   AF-A0A2N1YP28-F1
#
_cell.length_a   1.000
_cell.length_b   1.000
_cell.length_c   1.000
_cell.angle_alpha   90.00
_cell.angle_beta   90.00
_cell.angle_gamma   90.00
#
_symmetry.space_group_name_H-M   'P 1'
#
loop_
_entity.id
_entity.type
_entity.pdbx_description
1 polymer ?
#
loop_
_entity_poly.entity_id
_entity_poly.type
_entity_poly.pdbx_seq_one_letter_code
_entity_poly.pdbx_strand_id
1 'polypeptide(L)' 'MNKNQVSGKIDEVKGKIKEAAGKAIDNKEMELKGKIQKNMGKTEQKVGDIKESIKKNI' A
#
# COMPACT_ATOMS: atom_id res chain seq x y z
N MET A 1 -13.05 6.01 10.95
CA MET A 1 -11.92 5.48 10.15
C MET A 1 -11.58 4.10 10.68
N ASN A 2 -11.63 3.08 9.83
CA ASN A 2 -11.34 1.71 10.24
C ASN A 2 -9.82 1.48 10.30
N LYS A 3 -9.31 0.66 11.23
CA LYS A 3 -7.85 0.45 11.45
C LYS A 3 -7.12 0.04 10.15
N ASN A 4 -7.78 -0.75 9.30
CA ASN A 4 -7.23 -1.21 8.02
C ASN A 4 -6.95 -0.06 7.04
N GLN A 5 -7.78 0.99 7.02
CA GLN A 5 -7.55 2.16 6.16
C GLN A 5 -6.34 2.99 6.62
N VAL A 6 -6.09 3.03 7.93
CA VAL A 6 -4.94 3.75 8.50
C VAL A 6 -3.65 3.00 8.19
N SER A 7 -3.61 1.67 8.37
CA SER A 7 -2.45 0.85 7.99
C SER A 7 -2.15 0.97 6.49
N GLY A 8 -3.17 0.90 5.61
CA GLY A 8 -2.97 1.06 4.17
C GLY A 8 -2.35 2.40 3.77
N LYS A 9 -2.76 3.51 4.43
CA LYS A 9 -2.13 4.82 4.24
C LYS A 9 -0.66 4.85 4.68
N ILE A 10 -0.34 4.23 5.81
CA ILE A 10 1.04 4.17 6.32
C ILE A 10 1.94 3.41 5.35
N ASP A 11 1.46 2.28 4.82
CA ASP A 11 2.22 1.49 3.85
C ASP A 11 2.37 2.19 2.50
N GLU A 12 1.36 2.96 2.06
CA GLU A 12 1.47 3.80 0.86
C GLU A 12 2.55 4.89 1.01
N VAL A 13 2.62 5.54 2.18
CA VAL A 13 3.63 6.54 2.49
C VAL A 13 5.03 5.91 2.53
N LYS A 14 5.20 4.77 3.21
CA LYS A 14 6.47 4.02 3.22
C LYS A 14 6.91 3.61 1.82
N GLY A 15 5.98 3.15 0.98
CA GLY A 15 6.25 2.79 -0.41
C GLY A 15 6.73 3.98 -1.23
N LYS A 16 6.07 5.14 -1.12
CA LYS A 16 6.49 6.39 -1.78
C LYS A 16 7.89 6.84 -1.35
N ILE A 17 8.21 6.73 -0.06
CA ILE A 17 9.55 7.06 0.46
C ILE A 17 10.60 6.14 -0.15
N LYS A 18 10.35 4.82 -0.21
CA LYS A 18 11.27 3.87 -0.85
C LYS A 18 11.44 4.12 -2.35
N GLU A 19 10.36 4.44 -3.08
CA GLU A 19 10.43 4.82 -4.49
C GLU A 19 11.29 6.08 -4.68
N ALA A 20 11.08 7.12 -3.87
CA ALA A 20 11.81 8.38 -3.96
C ALA A 20 13.29 8.21 -3.59
N ALA A 21 13.57 7.49 -2.50
CA ALA A 21 14.94 7.18 -2.09
C ALA A 21 15.64 6.33 -3.16
N GLY A 22 14.99 5.28 -3.67
CA GLY A 22 15.53 4.43 -4.73
C GLY A 22 15.87 5.21 -6.01
N LYS A 23 15.02 6.16 -6.42
CA LYS A 23 15.33 7.06 -7.54
C LYS A 23 16.50 8.01 -7.25
N ALA A 24 16.59 8.52 -6.03
CA ALA A 24 17.65 9.45 -5.65
C ALA A 24 19.04 8.79 -5.63
N ILE A 25 19.12 7.50 -5.31
CA ILE A 25 20.38 6.74 -5.28
C ILE A 25 20.57 5.82 -6.50
N ASP A 26 19.75 5.98 -7.55
CA ASP A 26 19.72 5.16 -8.77
C ASP A 26 19.65 3.62 -8.51
N ASN A 27 18.97 3.23 -7.44
CA ASN A 27 18.78 1.84 -7.04
C ASN A 27 17.44 1.30 -7.55
N LYS A 28 17.51 0.62 -8.71
CA LYS A 28 16.35 -0.04 -9.35
C LYS A 28 15.67 -1.09 -8.46
N GLU A 29 16.42 -1.81 -7.63
CA GLU A 29 15.85 -2.84 -6.74
C GLU A 29 14.95 -2.20 -5.67
N MET A 30 15.37 -1.06 -5.12
CA MET A 30 14.62 -0.31 -4.13
C MET A 30 13.35 0.32 -4.72
N GLU A 31 13.43 0.86 -5.95
CA GLU A 31 12.26 1.36 -6.68
C GLU A 31 11.26 0.22 -6.97
N LEU A 32 11.74 -0.94 -7.41
CA LEU A 32 10.91 -2.11 -7.70
C LEU A 32 10.22 -2.62 -6.43
N LYS A 33 10.94 -2.75 -5.31
CA LYS A 33 10.37 -3.12 -4.01
C LYS A 33 9.30 -2.12 -3.56
N GLY A 34 9.53 -0.82 -3.76
CA GLY A 34 8.55 0.23 -3.47
C GLY A 34 7.25 0.08 -4.28
N LYS A 35 7.37 -0.13 -5.60
CA LYS A 35 6.23 -0.35 -6.51
C LYS A 35 5.43 -1.60 -6.16
N ILE A 36 6.12 -2.72 -5.90
CA ILE A 36 5.48 -3.99 -5.53
C ILE A 36 4.72 -3.83 -4.21
N GLN A 37 5.35 -3.24 -3.20
CA GLN A 37 4.73 -3.05 -1.89
C GLN A 37 3.48 -2.15 -1.96
N LYS A 38 3.53 -1.10 -2.78
CA LYS A 38 2.40 -0.18 -3.02
C LYS A 38 1.24 -0.87 -3.74
N ASN A 39 1.52 -1.70 -4.74
CA ASN A 39 0.49 -2.45 -5.46
C ASN A 39 -0.13 -3.55 -4.59
N MET A 40 0.68 -4.23 -3.78
CA MET A 40 0.20 -5.24 -2.84
C MET A 40 -0.70 -4.62 -1.77
N GLY A 41 -0.29 -3.51 -1.16
CA GLY A 41 -1.11 -2.77 -0.19
C GLY A 41 -2.44 -2.29 -0.77
N LYS A 42 -2.45 -1.77 -2.01
CA LYS A 42 -3.71 -1.41 -2.71
C LYS A 42 -4.62 -2.61 -2.94
N THR A 43 -4.05 -3.77 -3.21
CA THR A 43 -4.80 -5.02 -3.44
C THR A 43 -5.43 -5.50 -2.14
N GLU A 44 -4.66 -5.56 -1.05
CA GLU A 44 -5.18 -5.90 0.27
C GLU A 44 -6.25 -4.92 0.75
N GLN A 45 -6.07 -3.62 0.46
CA GLN A 45 -7.05 -2.59 0.80
C GLN A 45 -8.37 -2.80 0.05
N LYS A 46 -8.34 -3.07 -1.26
CA LYS A 46 -9.55 -3.41 -2.05
C LYS A 46 -10.24 -4.67 -1.52
N VAL A 47 -9.49 -5.72 -1.21
CA VAL A 47 -10.05 -6.96 -0.66
C VAL A 47 -10.68 -6.71 0.71
N GLY A 48 -10.03 -5.90 1.55
CA GLY A 48 -10.55 -5.45 2.83
C GLY A 48 -11.86 -4.66 2.69
N ASP A 49 -11.90 -3.69 1.78
CA ASP A 49 -13.09 -2.86 1.50
C ASP A 49 -14.27 -3.71 0.99
N ILE A 50 -14.01 -4.73 0.15
CA ILE A 50 -15.04 -5.68 -0.30
C ILE A 50 -15.56 -6.51 0.88
N LYS A 51 -14.66 -7.08 1.71
CA LYS A 51 -15.07 -7.83 2.91
C LYS A 51 -15.87 -6.98 3.88
N GLU A 52 -15.46 -5.73 4.09
CA GLU A 52 -16.15 -4.79 4.97
C GLU A 52 -17.53 -4.42 4.40
N SER A 53 -17.63 -4.20 3.08
CA SER A 53 -18.90 -3.92 2.39
C SER A 53 -19.87 -5.11 2.47
N ILE A 54 -19.38 -6.34 2.34
CA ILE A 54 -20.19 -7.56 2.52
C ILE A 54 -20.67 -7.65 3.98
N LYS A 55 -19.77 -7.46 4.95
CA LYS A 55 -20.11 -7.54 6.39
C LYS A 55 -21.08 -6.44 6.85
N LYS A 56 -21.18 -5.34 6.10
CA LYS A 56 -22.08 -4.21 6.42
C LYS A 56 -23.47 -4.35 5.78
N ASN A 57 -23.61 -5.23 4.78
CA ASN A 57 -24.87 -5.49 4.05
C ASN A 57 -25.53 -6.83 4.45
N ILE A 58 -24.93 -7.58 5.38
CA ILE A 58 -25.50 -8.75 6.07
C ILE A 58 -25.74 -8.33 7.51
#